data_AF-A0A0R3SYW4-F1
#
_entry.id   AF-A0A0R3SYW4-F1
#
_cell.length_a   1.000
_cell.length_b   1.000
_cell.length_c   1.000
_cell.angle_alpha   90.00
_cell.angle_beta   90.00
_cell.angle_gamma   90.00
#
_symmetry.space_group_name_H-M   'P 1'
#
loop_
_entity.id
_entity.type
_entity.pdbx_description
1 polymer ?
#
loop_
_entity_poly.entity_id
_entity_poly.type
_entity_poly.pdbx_seq_one_letter_code
_entity_poly.pdbx_strand_id
1 'polypeptide(L)'
;MGVLPGISKAVQEVDWIFLTDIQGEAVPIPETDSNAQGPTMILGRRDVIMAANKPAMFSEPVHLNVFDRTASFAIGPNGLLCQSRDPAGWHGARATKGVRNGGKYYYEARITDDGLCRLGWSTALASHDIGTDNDSYGFGGTGKKSHRRQFDDYGESFTLNDVIGCYLDLDNRTISWSKNGKRFPKAFDIPQNQVSAGLFPSVSLKNAELLLNFGESAFDYPPKDGFVKLDSADINNLVLTPHISKFDHCNHDVTYWL
;
A
#
# COMPACT_ATOMS: atom_id res chain seq x y z
N MET A 1 19.75 49.12 33.28
CA MET A 1 18.39 48.65 33.64
C MET A 1 18.14 47.39 32.82
N GLY A 2 17.87 46.18 33.31
CA GLY A 2 17.50 45.64 34.61
C GLY A 2 16.59 44.43 34.35
N VAL A 3 16.95 43.25 34.90
CA VAL A 3 16.08 42.09 35.26
C VAL A 3 15.38 41.32 34.10
N LEU A 4 15.27 39.99 33.97
CA LEU A 4 15.87 38.71 34.44
C LEU A 4 15.35 37.62 33.43
N PRO A 5 15.94 36.41 33.39
CA PRO A 5 15.78 35.39 32.36
C PRO A 5 14.68 34.35 32.67
N GLY A 6 14.24 33.63 31.63
CA GLY A 6 13.56 32.34 31.76
C GLY A 6 12.32 32.20 30.87
N ILE A 7 12.49 31.54 29.71
CA ILE A 7 11.87 30.25 29.40
C ILE A 7 12.78 29.59 28.34
N SER A 8 13.59 28.67 28.84
CA SER A 8 14.15 27.54 28.09
C SER A 8 13.03 26.52 27.84
N LYS A 9 13.20 25.70 26.80
CA LYS A 9 12.38 24.57 26.33
C LYS A 9 11.20 24.93 25.43
N ALA A 10 11.47 25.04 24.13
CA ALA A 10 10.86 24.20 23.08
C ALA A 10 11.32 24.60 21.67
N VAL A 11 12.62 24.85 21.43
CA VAL A 11 13.15 25.06 20.05
C VAL A 11 14.59 24.51 19.96
N GLN A 12 14.79 23.29 20.46
CA GLN A 12 15.99 22.49 20.21
C GLN A 12 15.53 21.06 19.96
N GLU A 13 14.87 20.81 18.82
CA GLU A 13 14.75 19.47 18.24
C GLU A 13 14.16 19.47 16.82
N VAL A 14 14.45 20.51 16.03
CA VAL A 14 14.17 20.46 14.60
C VAL A 14 15.38 21.02 13.87
N ASP A 15 16.43 20.19 13.82
CA ASP A 15 17.54 20.35 12.91
C ASP A 15 17.03 20.14 11.48
N TRP A 16 16.33 21.16 10.96
CA TRP A 16 16.22 21.40 9.53
C TRP A 16 17.60 21.81 9.03
N ILE A 17 18.44 20.81 8.79
CA ILE A 17 19.67 21.00 8.05
C ILE A 17 19.30 21.24 6.58
N PHE A 18 19.04 22.49 6.23
CA PHE A 18 19.39 22.99 4.91
C PHE A 18 20.93 23.01 4.83
N LEU A 19 21.53 21.91 4.36
CA LEU A 19 22.92 21.95 3.93
C LEU A 19 22.96 22.28 2.44
N THR A 20 23.39 23.51 2.21
CA THR A 20 23.81 24.17 0.97
C THR A 20 24.51 23.26 -0.04
N ASP A 21 24.34 23.60 -1.32
CA ASP A 21 25.08 23.08 -2.46
C ASP A 21 26.58 22.88 -2.15
N ILE A 22 27.01 21.63 -2.05
CA ILE A 22 28.42 21.25 -2.15
C ILE A 22 28.51 20.24 -3.28
N GLN A 23 29.27 20.63 -4.31
CA GLN A 23 29.61 19.85 -5.47
C GLN A 23 30.26 18.52 -5.05
N GLY A 24 29.99 17.48 -5.84
CA GLY A 24 30.25 16.10 -5.47
C GLY A 24 31.68 15.80 -5.04
N GLU A 25 31.79 14.97 -4.02
CA GLU A 25 32.94 14.10 -3.81
C GLU A 25 32.45 12.84 -3.08
N ALA A 26 32.88 11.68 -3.59
CA ALA A 26 32.62 10.38 -2.99
C ALA A 26 33.33 10.29 -1.63
N VAL A 27 32.68 9.73 -0.61
CA VAL A 27 33.33 9.43 0.66
C VAL A 27 34.07 8.10 0.51
N PRO A 28 35.41 8.05 0.59
CA PRO A 28 36.15 6.80 0.58
C PRO A 28 36.00 6.11 1.94
N ILE A 29 35.67 4.82 1.92
CA ILE A 29 35.69 3.97 3.10
C ILE A 29 37.14 3.48 3.30
N PRO A 30 37.74 3.51 4.50
CA PRO A 30 39.08 2.99 4.69
C PRO A 30 39.09 1.47 4.51
N GLU A 31 39.95 0.97 3.62
CA GLU A 31 40.19 -0.46 3.43
C GLU A 31 40.75 -1.06 4.73
N THR A 32 40.04 -2.03 5.30
CA THR A 32 40.66 -3.00 6.21
C THR A 32 41.10 -4.20 5.39
N ASP A 33 42.42 -4.41 5.35
CA ASP A 33 43.12 -5.49 4.67
C ASP A 33 42.42 -6.86 4.79
N SER A 34 41.94 -7.40 3.66
CA SER A 34 42.24 -8.77 3.20
C SER A 34 41.39 -9.14 1.97
N ASN A 35 42.00 -9.01 0.79
CA ASN A 35 41.90 -9.92 -0.36
C ASN A 35 40.53 -10.55 -0.72
N ALA A 36 39.50 -9.75 -0.95
CA ALA A 36 38.30 -10.18 -1.67
C ALA A 36 37.97 -9.18 -2.79
N GLN A 37 38.39 -9.46 -4.04
CA GLN A 37 37.81 -8.82 -5.22
C GLN A 37 36.36 -9.29 -5.41
N GLY A 38 35.46 -8.75 -4.61
CA GLY A 38 34.03 -8.70 -4.90
C GLY A 38 33.66 -7.29 -5.36
N PRO A 39 32.60 -7.10 -6.17
CA PRO A 39 32.15 -5.76 -6.53
C PRO A 39 31.77 -4.98 -5.27
N THR A 40 32.44 -3.86 -5.03
CA THR A 40 32.07 -2.91 -3.97
C THR A 40 30.70 -2.32 -4.33
N MET A 41 29.64 -2.74 -3.63
CA MET A 41 28.32 -2.11 -3.78
C MET A 41 28.38 -0.70 -3.19
N ILE A 42 28.44 0.31 -4.05
CA ILE A 42 28.25 1.70 -3.66
C ILE A 42 26.74 1.89 -3.45
N LEU A 43 26.30 1.81 -2.20
CA LEU A 43 24.92 2.08 -1.83
C LEU A 43 24.65 3.57 -2.01
N GLY A 44 23.69 3.93 -2.87
CA GLY A 44 23.37 5.34 -3.13
C GLY A 44 22.91 6.03 -1.85
N ARG A 45 23.16 7.33 -1.70
CA ARG A 45 22.73 8.12 -0.51
C ARG A 45 21.24 7.95 -0.21
N ARG A 46 20.41 7.73 -1.23
CA ARG A 46 18.98 7.39 -1.09
C ARG A 46 18.78 6.03 -0.45
N ASP A 47 19.44 5.00 -0.94
CA ASP A 47 19.32 3.64 -0.42
C ASP A 47 19.79 3.55 1.04
N VAL A 48 20.82 4.34 1.41
CA VAL A 48 21.27 4.50 2.80
C VAL A 48 20.18 5.13 3.68
N ILE A 49 19.53 6.21 3.21
CA ILE A 49 18.44 6.87 3.94
C ILE A 49 17.20 5.96 4.05
N MET A 50 16.86 5.22 2.99
CA MET A 50 15.77 4.25 3.00
C MET A 50 16.05 3.10 3.97
N ALA A 51 17.27 2.58 4.00
CA ALA A 51 17.68 1.55 4.93
C ALA A 51 17.61 2.04 6.39
N ALA A 52 18.03 3.29 6.64
CA ALA A 52 18.00 3.90 7.96
C ALA A 52 16.57 4.17 8.48
N ASN A 53 15.63 4.59 7.61
CA ASN A 53 14.24 4.88 7.98
C ASN A 53 13.30 3.67 7.90
N LYS A 54 13.75 2.54 7.34
CA LYS A 54 12.97 1.32 7.19
C LYS A 54 12.27 0.87 8.49
N PRO A 55 12.91 0.88 9.67
CA PRO A 55 12.27 0.48 10.93
C PRO A 55 11.09 1.38 11.30
N ALA A 56 11.21 2.70 11.11
CA ALA A 56 10.15 3.66 11.40
C ALA A 56 8.95 3.50 10.44
N MET A 57 9.20 3.19 9.17
CA MET A 57 8.13 2.95 8.19
C MET A 57 7.26 1.73 8.52
N PHE A 58 7.80 0.72 9.25
CA PHE A 58 6.99 -0.40 9.72
C PHE A 58 6.08 -0.04 10.90
N SER A 59 6.42 0.99 11.67
CA SER A 59 5.63 1.44 12.82
C SER A 59 4.45 2.37 12.48
N GLU A 60 4.48 2.98 11.30
CA GLU A 60 3.38 3.83 10.81
C GLU A 60 2.13 3.00 10.47
N PRO A 61 0.90 3.48 10.72
CA PRO A 61 -0.33 2.79 10.29
C PRO A 61 -0.40 2.56 8.78
N VAL A 62 -1.04 1.46 8.35
CA VAL A 62 -1.32 1.22 6.93
C VAL A 62 -2.28 2.31 6.44
N HIS A 63 -1.97 2.91 5.29
CA HIS A 63 -2.84 3.87 4.61
C HIS A 63 -2.59 3.82 3.10
N LEU A 64 -3.40 4.50 2.29
CA LEU A 64 -3.17 4.60 0.86
C LEU A 64 -1.93 5.45 0.54
N ASN A 65 -1.14 4.98 -0.41
CA ASN A 65 0.11 5.60 -0.78
C ASN A 65 -0.10 6.71 -1.83
N VAL A 66 0.24 7.94 -1.47
CA VAL A 66 0.16 9.11 -2.36
C VAL A 66 1.10 9.06 -3.56
N PHE A 67 2.13 8.20 -3.51
CA PHE A 67 3.09 7.98 -4.60
C PHE A 67 2.73 6.77 -5.47
N ASP A 68 1.76 5.95 -5.07
CA ASP A 68 1.35 4.73 -5.77
C ASP A 68 -0.14 4.80 -6.13
N ARG A 69 -0.46 5.80 -6.96
CA ARG A 69 -1.82 6.10 -7.43
C ARG A 69 -1.83 6.69 -8.83
N THR A 70 -2.96 6.60 -9.51
CA THR A 70 -3.17 7.32 -10.78
C THR A 70 -3.40 8.81 -10.55
N ALA A 71 -3.23 9.62 -11.61
CA ALA A 71 -3.29 11.08 -11.53
C ALA A 71 -4.62 11.62 -10.98
N SER A 72 -5.75 11.07 -11.45
CA SER A 72 -7.10 11.50 -11.06
C SER A 72 -7.63 10.83 -9.78
N PHE A 73 -6.78 10.10 -9.06
CA PHE A 73 -7.11 9.51 -7.77
C PHE A 73 -6.70 10.46 -6.63
N ALA A 74 -7.62 10.90 -5.80
CA ALA A 74 -7.33 11.76 -4.65
C ALA A 74 -7.39 10.94 -3.35
N ILE A 75 -6.45 11.23 -2.44
CA ILE A 75 -6.34 10.61 -1.11
C ILE A 75 -6.46 11.73 -0.07
N GLY A 76 -7.30 11.51 0.93
CA GLY A 76 -7.51 12.44 2.04
C GLY A 76 -6.29 12.53 2.98
N PRO A 77 -6.24 13.51 3.89
CA PRO A 77 -5.06 13.77 4.73
C PRO A 77 -4.62 12.61 5.61
N ASN A 78 -5.55 11.77 6.08
CA ASN A 78 -5.25 10.58 6.88
C ASN A 78 -4.92 9.34 6.03
N GLY A 79 -4.95 9.45 4.71
CA GLY A 79 -4.66 8.33 3.81
C GLY A 79 -5.75 7.25 3.73
N LEU A 80 -6.93 7.46 4.33
CA LEU A 80 -8.01 6.47 4.40
C LEU A 80 -9.21 6.79 3.51
N LEU A 81 -9.60 8.06 3.44
CA LEU A 81 -10.64 8.52 2.52
C LEU A 81 -10.04 8.67 1.12
N CYS A 82 -10.70 8.15 0.09
CA CYS A 82 -10.24 8.30 -1.28
C CYS A 82 -11.37 8.47 -2.27
N GLN A 83 -11.08 9.19 -3.36
CA GLN A 83 -12.05 9.50 -4.40
C GLN A 83 -11.42 9.60 -5.79
N SER A 84 -12.23 9.37 -6.81
CA SER A 84 -11.96 9.78 -8.19
C SER A 84 -13.22 10.41 -8.75
N ARG A 85 -13.10 11.57 -9.41
CA ARG A 85 -14.23 12.32 -9.99
C ARG A 85 -14.27 12.26 -11.52
N ASP A 86 -13.50 11.36 -12.11
CA ASP A 86 -13.52 11.11 -13.55
C ASP A 86 -14.58 10.03 -13.88
N PRO A 87 -15.67 10.37 -14.60
CA PRO A 87 -16.69 9.41 -15.02
C PRO A 87 -16.29 8.59 -16.25
N ALA A 88 -15.21 8.92 -16.94
CA ALA A 88 -14.74 8.19 -18.12
C ALA A 88 -13.74 7.09 -17.74
N GLY A 89 -12.79 7.39 -16.86
CA GLY A 89 -11.67 6.51 -16.51
C GLY A 89 -11.82 5.77 -15.17
N TRP A 90 -11.15 4.62 -15.07
CA TRP A 90 -10.86 3.97 -13.80
C TRP A 90 -9.53 4.47 -13.26
N HIS A 91 -9.53 4.84 -11.99
CA HIS A 91 -8.37 5.40 -11.30
C HIS A 91 -8.17 4.66 -10.00
N GLY A 92 -6.93 4.34 -9.64
CA GLY A 92 -6.68 3.51 -8.47
C GLY A 92 -5.46 3.90 -7.67
N ALA A 93 -5.35 3.29 -6.50
CA ALA A 93 -4.24 3.43 -5.58
C ALA A 93 -4.00 2.12 -4.83
N ARG A 94 -2.79 1.98 -4.29
CA ARG A 94 -2.40 0.87 -3.43
C ARG A 94 -1.96 1.37 -2.06
N ALA A 95 -2.05 0.51 -1.06
CA ALA A 95 -1.61 0.83 0.30
C ALA A 95 -0.08 0.91 0.42
N THR A 96 0.40 1.60 1.45
CA THR A 96 1.82 1.73 1.79
C THR A 96 2.47 0.41 2.22
N LYS A 97 1.67 -0.52 2.76
CA LYS A 97 2.11 -1.80 3.26
C LYS A 97 1.22 -2.92 2.74
N GLY A 98 1.84 -4.05 2.48
CA GLY A 98 1.22 -5.30 2.09
C GLY A 98 1.67 -6.44 2.99
N VAL A 99 1.16 -7.63 2.72
CA VAL A 99 1.46 -8.85 3.47
C VAL A 99 1.91 -9.98 2.55
N ARG A 100 2.80 -10.83 3.04
CA ARG A 100 3.39 -11.94 2.29
C ARG A 100 3.59 -13.17 3.18
N ASN A 101 3.93 -14.28 2.53
CA ASN A 101 4.29 -15.58 3.11
C ASN A 101 3.14 -16.32 3.81
N GLY A 102 2.52 -15.74 4.83
CA GLY A 102 1.52 -16.42 5.66
C GLY A 102 0.71 -15.48 6.54
N GLY A 103 -0.30 -16.05 7.19
CA GLY A 103 -1.28 -15.36 8.02
C GLY A 103 -2.59 -15.03 7.31
N LYS A 104 -3.54 -14.50 8.08
CA LYS A 104 -4.90 -14.20 7.66
C LYS A 104 -5.23 -12.76 7.96
N TYR A 105 -5.47 -11.96 6.92
CA TYR A 105 -5.56 -10.51 7.02
C TYR A 105 -6.89 -9.99 6.52
N TYR A 106 -7.29 -8.87 7.12
CA TYR A 106 -8.58 -8.25 6.90
C TYR A 106 -8.49 -6.73 6.93
N TYR A 107 -9.28 -6.10 6.07
CA TYR A 107 -9.59 -4.66 6.10
C TYR A 107 -11.03 -4.41 5.65
N GLU A 108 -11.56 -3.23 5.97
CA GLU A 108 -12.89 -2.79 5.52
C GLU A 108 -12.81 -1.59 4.58
N ALA A 109 -13.82 -1.49 3.73
CA ALA A 109 -14.10 -0.32 2.92
C ALA A 109 -15.59 0.04 3.05
N ARG A 110 -15.87 1.25 3.55
CA ARG A 110 -17.21 1.83 3.55
C ARG A 110 -17.40 2.64 2.29
N ILE A 111 -18.43 2.32 1.52
CA ILE A 111 -18.76 3.07 0.31
C ILE A 111 -19.50 4.35 0.68
N THR A 112 -18.97 5.50 0.27
CA THR A 112 -19.52 6.82 0.63
C THR A 112 -20.14 7.56 -0.55
N ASP A 113 -20.16 6.94 -1.73
CA ASP A 113 -20.75 7.48 -2.95
C ASP A 113 -21.38 6.39 -3.84
N ASP A 114 -22.17 6.78 -4.83
CA ASP A 114 -22.91 5.86 -5.72
C ASP A 114 -22.14 5.42 -6.97
N GLY A 115 -20.93 5.96 -7.17
CA GLY A 115 -20.04 5.61 -8.26
C GLY A 115 -19.56 4.15 -8.28
N LEU A 116 -18.89 3.79 -9.37
CA LEU A 116 -18.36 2.44 -9.52
C LEU A 116 -17.02 2.30 -8.81
N CYS A 117 -16.88 1.25 -8.01
CA CYS A 117 -15.63 0.92 -7.34
C CYS A 117 -15.32 -0.57 -7.47
N ARG A 118 -14.04 -0.89 -7.35
CA ARG A 118 -13.49 -2.24 -7.14
C ARG A 118 -12.54 -2.19 -5.95
N LEU A 119 -12.59 -3.23 -5.14
CA LEU A 119 -11.79 -3.42 -3.93
C LEU A 119 -11.06 -4.74 -3.99
N GLY A 120 -9.84 -4.82 -3.50
CA GLY A 120 -9.18 -6.10 -3.36
C GLY A 120 -7.69 -6.02 -3.06
N TRP A 121 -6.94 -6.87 -3.75
CA TRP A 121 -5.54 -7.14 -3.46
C TRP A 121 -4.74 -7.19 -4.76
N SER A 122 -3.53 -6.65 -4.73
CA SER A 122 -2.62 -6.75 -5.88
C SER A 122 -1.17 -6.87 -5.43
N THR A 123 -0.31 -7.38 -6.31
CA THR A 123 1.13 -7.21 -6.14
C THR A 123 1.55 -5.77 -6.46
N ALA A 124 2.80 -5.42 -6.16
CA ALA A 124 3.36 -4.10 -6.46
C ALA A 124 3.53 -3.82 -7.97
N LEU A 125 3.50 -4.85 -8.82
CA LEU A 125 3.66 -4.70 -10.27
C LEU A 125 2.33 -4.62 -11.03
N ALA A 126 1.21 -4.81 -10.33
CA ALA A 126 -0.11 -4.76 -10.94
C ALA A 126 -0.47 -3.35 -11.45
N SER A 127 -1.42 -3.31 -12.38
CA SER A 127 -2.18 -2.13 -12.77
C SER A 127 -2.99 -1.58 -11.60
N HIS A 128 -3.13 -0.26 -11.54
CA HIS A 128 -4.09 0.40 -10.65
C HIS A 128 -5.55 0.19 -11.04
N ASP A 129 -5.83 -0.37 -12.23
CA ASP A 129 -7.14 -0.85 -12.64
C ASP A 129 -7.30 -2.32 -12.21
N ILE A 130 -7.59 -2.57 -10.94
CA ILE A 130 -7.53 -3.91 -10.34
C ILE A 130 -8.49 -4.90 -10.97
N GLY A 131 -7.97 -6.10 -11.27
CA GLY A 131 -8.67 -7.18 -11.95
C GLY A 131 -8.46 -7.20 -13.47
N THR A 132 -7.71 -6.24 -14.03
CA THR A 132 -7.44 -6.16 -15.48
C THR A 132 -6.11 -6.77 -15.91
N ASP A 133 -5.38 -7.39 -14.98
CA ASP A 133 -4.10 -8.06 -15.19
C ASP A 133 -4.01 -9.39 -14.42
N ASN A 134 -2.82 -10.00 -14.45
CA ASN A 134 -2.53 -11.28 -13.78
C ASN A 134 -2.15 -11.13 -12.30
N ASP A 135 -1.97 -9.91 -11.82
CA ASP A 135 -1.34 -9.57 -10.54
C ASP A 135 -2.27 -8.86 -9.56
N SER A 136 -3.54 -8.75 -9.92
CA SER A 136 -4.59 -8.13 -9.11
C SER A 136 -5.89 -8.93 -9.11
N TYR A 137 -6.60 -8.83 -7.99
CA TYR A 137 -7.87 -9.47 -7.72
C TYR A 137 -8.84 -8.43 -7.19
N GLY A 138 -9.96 -8.23 -7.87
CA GLY A 138 -10.95 -7.22 -7.50
C GLY A 138 -12.33 -7.82 -7.23
N PHE A 139 -13.11 -7.12 -6.42
CA PHE A 139 -14.55 -7.29 -6.26
C PHE A 139 -15.22 -5.92 -6.44
N GLY A 140 -16.17 -5.83 -7.37
CA GLY A 140 -16.80 -4.58 -7.77
C GLY A 140 -18.26 -4.46 -7.36
N GLY A 141 -18.74 -3.20 -7.25
CA GLY A 141 -20.10 -2.86 -6.80
C GLY A 141 -21.23 -3.52 -7.59
N THR A 142 -20.97 -3.98 -8.82
CA THR A 142 -21.93 -4.71 -9.65
C THR A 142 -22.09 -6.19 -9.28
N GLY A 143 -21.49 -6.65 -8.18
CA GLY A 143 -21.58 -8.06 -7.74
C GLY A 143 -20.71 -8.98 -8.60
N LYS A 144 -19.55 -8.50 -9.03
CA LYS A 144 -18.62 -9.25 -9.87
C LYS A 144 -17.22 -9.28 -9.29
N LYS A 145 -16.59 -10.44 -9.34
CA LYS A 145 -15.15 -10.59 -9.08
C LYS A 145 -14.38 -10.46 -10.39
N SER A 146 -13.21 -9.84 -10.34
CA SER A 146 -12.41 -9.52 -11.52
C SER A 146 -10.96 -9.95 -11.40
N HIS A 147 -10.46 -10.65 -12.41
CA HIS A 147 -9.06 -11.07 -12.55
C HIS A 147 -8.76 -11.32 -14.03
N ARG A 148 -7.60 -10.89 -14.56
CA ARG A 148 -7.20 -11.07 -15.97
C ARG A 148 -8.20 -10.56 -16.99
N ARG A 149 -8.86 -9.43 -16.70
CA ARG A 149 -9.94 -8.85 -17.51
C ARG A 149 -11.17 -9.75 -17.66
N GLN A 150 -11.29 -10.79 -16.84
CA GLN A 150 -12.51 -11.57 -16.72
C GLN A 150 -13.31 -11.06 -15.53
N PHE A 151 -14.62 -10.95 -15.70
CA PHE A 151 -15.54 -10.37 -14.74
C PHE A 151 -16.72 -11.33 -14.53
N ASP A 152 -16.61 -12.16 -13.49
CA ASP A 152 -17.57 -13.23 -13.20
C ASP A 152 -18.51 -12.82 -12.06
N ASP A 153 -19.75 -13.28 -12.09
CA ASP A 153 -20.70 -13.05 -11.00
C ASP A 153 -20.18 -13.65 -9.69
N TYR A 154 -20.26 -12.86 -8.62
CA TYR A 154 -19.76 -13.24 -7.31
C TYR A 154 -20.39 -12.38 -6.21
N GLY A 155 -20.85 -13.03 -5.14
CA GLY A 155 -21.45 -12.33 -4.00
C GLY A 155 -22.72 -11.60 -4.38
N GLU A 156 -22.84 -10.36 -3.93
CA GLU A 156 -24.00 -9.49 -4.15
C GLU A 156 -23.51 -8.11 -4.60
N SER A 157 -24.35 -7.37 -5.34
CA SER A 157 -24.05 -5.97 -5.64
C SER A 157 -24.02 -5.13 -4.36
N PHE A 158 -23.26 -4.04 -4.39
CA PHE A 158 -23.12 -3.12 -3.26
C PHE A 158 -22.97 -1.69 -3.74
N THR A 159 -23.36 -0.75 -2.89
CA THR A 159 -23.41 0.68 -3.22
C THR A 159 -23.25 1.54 -1.95
N LEU A 160 -23.57 2.82 -2.04
CA LEU A 160 -23.57 3.79 -0.95
C LEU A 160 -24.06 3.20 0.38
N ASN A 161 -23.28 3.43 1.45
CA ASN A 161 -23.45 2.97 2.82
C ASN A 161 -23.15 1.49 3.09
N ASP A 162 -22.94 0.66 2.07
CA ASP A 162 -22.47 -0.71 2.29
C ASP A 162 -21.02 -0.72 2.79
N VAL A 163 -20.71 -1.69 3.65
CA VAL A 163 -19.36 -1.96 4.14
C VAL A 163 -18.88 -3.30 3.58
N ILE A 164 -17.77 -3.25 2.88
CA ILE A 164 -17.14 -4.41 2.26
C ILE A 164 -15.94 -4.83 3.09
N GLY A 165 -15.98 -6.07 3.57
CA GLY A 165 -14.85 -6.70 4.24
C GLY A 165 -13.99 -7.47 3.24
N CYS A 166 -12.69 -7.22 3.23
CA CYS A 166 -11.74 -7.82 2.31
C CYS A 166 -10.86 -8.83 3.05
N TYR A 167 -11.01 -10.13 2.74
CA TYR A 167 -10.30 -11.21 3.42
C TYR A 167 -9.19 -11.77 2.54
N LEU A 168 -8.00 -11.93 3.12
CA LEU A 168 -6.85 -12.57 2.50
C LEU A 168 -6.30 -13.66 3.44
N ASP A 169 -6.45 -14.92 3.05
CA ASP A 169 -5.88 -16.06 3.77
C ASP A 169 -4.62 -16.51 3.01
N LEU A 170 -3.43 -16.10 3.46
CA LEU A 170 -2.18 -16.47 2.81
C LEU A 170 -1.77 -17.92 3.13
N ASP A 171 -2.22 -18.47 4.25
CA ASP A 171 -1.93 -19.86 4.64
C ASP A 171 -2.62 -20.84 3.68
N ASN A 172 -3.88 -20.58 3.37
CA ASN A 172 -4.67 -21.36 2.39
C ASN A 172 -4.59 -20.79 0.97
N ARG A 173 -3.95 -19.63 0.79
CA ARG A 173 -3.83 -18.89 -0.47
C ARG A 173 -5.18 -18.58 -1.12
N THR A 174 -6.09 -18.00 -0.36
CA THR A 174 -7.44 -17.67 -0.84
C THR A 174 -7.84 -16.22 -0.58
N ILE A 175 -8.70 -15.70 -1.46
CA ILE A 175 -9.34 -14.38 -1.31
C ILE A 175 -10.85 -14.57 -1.23
N SER A 176 -11.50 -13.79 -0.37
CA SER A 176 -12.96 -13.70 -0.29
C SER A 176 -13.38 -12.31 0.21
N TRP A 177 -14.66 -11.99 0.04
CA TRP A 177 -15.22 -10.73 0.53
C TRP A 177 -16.45 -10.98 1.40
N SER A 178 -16.83 -9.97 2.17
CA SER A 178 -18.14 -9.89 2.83
C SER A 178 -18.84 -8.59 2.49
N LYS A 179 -20.16 -8.60 2.51
CA LYS A 179 -20.99 -7.40 2.51
C LYS A 179 -21.71 -7.30 3.85
N ASN A 180 -21.53 -6.19 4.57
CA ASN A 180 -22.21 -5.92 5.85
C ASN A 180 -22.11 -7.12 6.84
N GLY A 181 -20.91 -7.69 6.95
CA GLY A 181 -20.62 -8.86 7.78
C GLY A 181 -21.05 -10.22 7.23
N LYS A 182 -21.83 -10.29 6.15
CA LYS A 182 -22.17 -11.55 5.46
C LYS A 182 -21.04 -11.95 4.53
N ARG A 183 -20.24 -12.93 4.94
CA ARG A 183 -19.11 -13.46 4.15
C ARG A 183 -19.59 -14.29 2.97
N PHE A 184 -19.04 -14.01 1.80
CA PHE A 184 -19.26 -14.78 0.59
C PHE A 184 -18.29 -15.97 0.50
N PRO A 185 -18.54 -16.97 -0.36
CA PRO A 185 -17.61 -18.06 -0.59
C PRO A 185 -16.24 -17.60 -1.09
N LYS A 186 -15.28 -18.52 -1.13
CA LYS A 186 -13.97 -18.29 -1.77
C LYS A 186 -14.15 -17.74 -3.18
N ALA A 187 -13.48 -16.63 -3.49
CA ALA A 187 -13.51 -16.01 -4.81
C ALA A 187 -12.36 -16.51 -5.70
N PHE A 188 -11.14 -16.52 -5.16
CA PHE A 188 -9.92 -16.83 -5.90
C PHE A 188 -8.96 -17.68 -5.07
N ASP A 189 -8.15 -18.46 -5.77
CA ASP A 189 -6.92 -19.07 -5.28
C ASP A 189 -5.71 -18.23 -5.74
N ILE A 190 -4.71 -18.10 -4.89
CA ILE A 190 -3.52 -17.27 -5.13
C ILE A 190 -2.31 -18.18 -5.45
N PRO A 191 -1.60 -17.91 -6.56
CA PRO A 191 -0.31 -18.55 -6.84
C PRO A 191 0.75 -18.30 -5.76
N GLN A 192 1.56 -19.31 -5.43
CA GLN A 192 2.58 -19.20 -4.38
C GLN A 192 3.60 -18.07 -4.63
N ASN A 193 3.96 -17.80 -5.88
CA ASN A 193 4.87 -16.71 -6.22
C ASN A 193 4.31 -15.34 -5.83
N GLN A 194 3.00 -15.12 -5.94
CA GLN A 194 2.37 -13.87 -5.52
C GLN A 194 2.25 -13.76 -4.00
N VAL A 195 2.02 -14.89 -3.31
CA VAL A 195 2.08 -14.94 -1.85
C VAL A 195 3.47 -14.55 -1.34
N SER A 196 4.54 -15.00 -2.00
CA SER A 196 5.91 -14.65 -1.64
C SER A 196 6.28 -13.20 -2.03
N ALA A 197 5.78 -12.71 -3.17
CA ALA A 197 5.99 -11.33 -3.61
C ALA A 197 5.29 -10.31 -2.70
N GLY A 198 4.12 -10.68 -2.17
CA GLY A 198 3.30 -9.86 -1.29
C GLY A 198 2.14 -9.19 -1.99
N LEU A 199 1.05 -9.06 -1.23
CA LEU A 199 -0.22 -8.50 -1.67
C LEU A 199 -0.58 -7.27 -0.85
N PHE A 200 -0.96 -6.22 -1.55
CA PHE A 200 -1.30 -4.92 -1.01
C PHE A 200 -2.80 -4.67 -1.19
N PRO A 201 -3.49 -4.11 -0.18
CA PRO A 201 -4.81 -3.55 -0.38
C PRO A 201 -4.80 -2.55 -1.54
N SER A 202 -5.76 -2.71 -2.43
CA SER A 202 -5.82 -1.98 -3.68
C SER A 202 -7.26 -1.61 -4.00
N VAL A 203 -7.43 -0.43 -4.57
CA VAL A 203 -8.75 0.14 -4.89
C VAL A 203 -8.72 0.78 -6.28
N SER A 204 -9.79 0.61 -7.05
CA SER A 204 -10.06 1.37 -8.26
C SER A 204 -11.43 2.02 -8.18
N LEU A 205 -11.53 3.29 -8.57
CA LEU A 205 -12.71 4.12 -8.52
C LEU A 205 -12.99 4.73 -9.90
N LYS A 206 -14.27 4.85 -10.23
CA LYS A 206 -14.78 5.55 -11.40
C LYS A 206 -15.97 6.40 -10.97
N ASN A 207 -15.74 7.70 -10.87
CA ASN A 207 -16.65 8.69 -10.29
C ASN A 207 -17.22 8.27 -8.91
N ALA A 208 -16.35 7.85 -7.98
CA ALA A 208 -16.74 7.27 -6.69
C ALA A 208 -15.86 7.78 -5.54
N GLU A 209 -16.32 7.57 -4.31
CA GLU A 209 -15.60 7.79 -3.06
C GLU A 209 -15.84 6.63 -2.09
N LEU A 210 -14.81 6.30 -1.30
CA LEU A 210 -14.93 5.37 -0.19
C LEU A 210 -13.94 5.68 0.93
N LEU A 211 -14.23 5.14 2.11
CA LEU A 211 -13.41 5.23 3.31
C LEU A 211 -12.86 3.85 3.67
N LEU A 212 -11.54 3.73 3.72
CA LEU A 212 -10.86 2.49 4.13
C LEU A 212 -10.63 2.45 5.63
N ASN A 213 -10.63 1.23 6.18
CA ASN A 213 -10.19 0.96 7.53
C ASN A 213 -9.28 -0.26 7.52
N PHE A 214 -8.00 -0.08 7.83
CA PHE A 214 -7.00 -1.16 7.93
C PHE A 214 -6.84 -1.71 9.35
N GLY A 215 -7.61 -1.16 10.30
CA GLY A 215 -7.65 -1.56 11.71
C GLY A 215 -7.08 -0.54 12.70
N GLU A 216 -6.87 0.70 12.27
CA GLU A 216 -6.60 1.85 13.15
C GLU A 216 -7.82 2.17 14.01
N SER A 217 -9.03 2.04 13.45
CA SER A 217 -10.30 2.18 14.16
C SER A 217 -11.05 0.84 14.24
N ALA A 218 -12.03 0.74 15.14
CA ALA A 218 -12.85 -0.47 15.24
C ALA A 218 -13.57 -0.76 13.91
N PHE A 219 -13.55 -2.02 13.48
CA PHE A 219 -14.32 -2.47 12.32
C PHE A 219 -15.81 -2.45 12.61
N ASP A 220 -16.61 -2.10 11.61
CA ASP A 220 -18.07 -2.20 11.66
C ASP A 220 -18.51 -3.67 11.73
N TYR A 221 -17.80 -4.54 11.00
CA TYR A 221 -18.04 -5.98 10.97
C TYR A 221 -16.73 -6.75 11.23
N PRO A 222 -16.31 -6.89 12.50
CA PRO A 222 -15.06 -7.54 12.86
C PRO A 222 -14.92 -8.94 12.26
N PRO A 223 -13.73 -9.30 11.76
CA PRO A 223 -13.52 -10.58 11.10
C PRO A 223 -13.54 -11.75 12.10
N LYS A 224 -13.92 -12.94 11.62
CA LYS A 224 -13.94 -14.20 12.38
C LYS A 224 -12.82 -15.14 11.87
N ASP A 225 -12.76 -16.37 12.37
CA ASP A 225 -11.91 -17.45 11.85
C ASP A 225 -10.39 -17.18 11.87
N GLY A 226 -9.93 -16.39 12.84
CA GLY A 226 -8.51 -16.09 13.05
C GLY A 226 -7.92 -15.04 12.09
N PHE A 227 -8.77 -14.35 11.33
CA PHE A 227 -8.34 -13.19 10.55
C PHE A 227 -8.07 -12.01 11.46
N VAL A 228 -6.96 -11.32 11.22
CA VAL A 228 -6.53 -10.14 11.99
C VAL A 228 -6.52 -8.90 11.11
N LYS A 229 -6.52 -7.73 11.75
CA LYS A 229 -6.34 -6.46 11.03
C LYS A 229 -4.98 -6.43 10.33
N LEU A 230 -4.93 -5.79 9.18
CA LEU A 230 -3.69 -5.67 8.41
C LEU A 230 -2.58 -4.96 9.20
N ASP A 231 -2.95 -3.97 10.02
CA ASP A 231 -2.02 -3.24 10.88
C ASP A 231 -1.33 -4.10 11.95
N SER A 232 -1.88 -5.26 12.31
CA SER A 232 -1.29 -6.17 13.31
C SER A 232 -0.49 -7.30 12.69
N ALA A 233 -0.15 -7.22 11.40
CA ALA A 233 0.67 -8.23 10.76
C ALA A 233 2.06 -8.33 11.39
N ASP A 234 2.58 -9.55 11.49
CA ASP A 234 3.95 -9.78 11.94
C ASP A 234 4.93 -9.07 11.01
N ILE A 235 5.95 -8.42 11.57
CA ILE A 235 6.93 -7.64 10.81
C ILE A 235 7.63 -8.47 9.73
N ASN A 236 7.79 -9.78 9.93
CA ASN A 236 8.39 -10.69 8.95
C ASN A 236 7.47 -10.96 7.74
N ASN A 237 6.16 -10.84 7.95
CA ASN A 237 5.14 -10.99 6.91
C ASN A 237 4.73 -9.66 6.30
N LEU A 238 5.17 -8.53 6.85
CA LEU A 238 4.95 -7.22 6.25
C LEU A 238 5.93 -6.95 5.09
N VAL A 239 5.40 -6.31 4.06
CA VAL A 239 6.19 -5.79 2.93
C VAL A 239 5.84 -4.33 2.71
N LEU A 240 6.84 -3.47 2.57
CA LEU A 240 6.64 -2.06 2.24
C LEU A 240 6.48 -1.92 0.73
N THR A 241 5.67 -0.95 0.31
CA THR A 241 5.58 -0.54 -1.10
C THR A 241 6.97 -0.13 -1.63
N PRO A 242 7.32 -0.48 -2.88
CA PRO A 242 8.55 0.03 -3.49
C PRO A 242 8.43 1.50 -3.93
N HIS A 243 7.23 2.07 -3.95
CA HIS A 243 6.96 3.42 -4.44
C HIS A 243 6.91 4.42 -3.27
N ILE A 244 8.05 4.88 -2.79
CA ILE A 244 8.10 5.77 -1.62
C ILE A 244 8.40 7.23 -1.97
N SER A 245 8.61 7.52 -3.26
CA SER A 245 8.73 8.88 -3.77
C SER A 245 8.27 9.01 -5.23
N LYS A 246 8.00 10.25 -5.68
CA LYS A 246 7.63 10.54 -7.08
C LYS A 246 8.70 10.11 -8.11
N PHE A 247 9.96 9.91 -7.70
CA PHE A 247 11.06 9.60 -8.62
C PHE A 247 11.19 8.12 -8.96
N ASP A 248 10.45 7.22 -8.28
CA ASP A 248 10.53 5.77 -8.52
C ASP A 248 9.85 5.34 -9.83
N HIS A 249 9.07 6.24 -10.45
CA HIS A 249 8.39 5.98 -11.73
C HIS A 249 9.28 6.21 -12.96
N CYS A 250 10.48 6.77 -12.81
CA CYS A 250 11.33 7.17 -13.95
C CYS A 250 12.33 6.11 -14.44
N ASN A 251 12.40 4.91 -13.85
CA ASN A 251 13.45 3.94 -14.17
C ASN A 251 13.02 2.69 -14.97
N HIS A 252 11.83 2.69 -15.57
CA HIS A 252 11.40 1.57 -16.45
C HIS A 252 11.68 1.78 -17.95
N ASP A 253 12.28 2.91 -18.35
CA ASP A 253 12.74 3.16 -19.73
C ASP A 253 14.28 3.15 -19.85
N VAL A 254 14.93 2.11 -19.30
CA VAL A 254 16.27 1.71 -19.75
C VAL A 254 16.15 0.43 -20.55
N THR A 255 15.82 0.62 -21.82
CA THR A 255 16.00 -0.35 -22.89
C THR A 255 17.46 -0.80 -22.89
N TYR A 256 17.71 -2.07 -22.60
CA TYR A 256 19.00 -2.68 -22.90
C TYR A 256 19.12 -2.78 -24.42
N TRP A 257 19.87 -1.85 -25.03
CA TRP A 257 20.51 -2.06 -26.31
C TRP A 257 21.96 -2.39 -26.04
N LEU A 258 22.34 -3.64 -26.32
CA LEU A 258 23.72 -4.00 -26.69
C LEU A 258 23.94 -3.60 -28.15
#